data_AF-A0A9E2ZBS4-F1
#
_entry.id   AF-A0A9E2ZBS4-F1
#
_cell.length_a   1.000
_cell.length_b   1.000
_cell.length_c   1.000
_cell.angle_alpha   90.00
_cell.angle_beta   90.00
_cell.angle_gamma   90.00
#
_symmetry.space_group_name_H-M   'P 1'
#
loop_
_entity.id
_entity.type
_entity.pdbx_description
1 polymer ?
#
loop_
_entity_poly.entity_id
_entity_poly.type
_entity_poly.pdbx_seq_one_letter_code
_entity_poly.pdbx_strand_id
1 'polypeptide(L)'
;LEGFPPELEQAVLHIILSHHGSLEHGSPVVPCTREATLVHMIDNLGGRLGSFDRLEKLVPAGEQWSAYDKALGGGAYFAMRAESEREAA
;
A
#
# COMPACT_ATOMS: atom_id res chain seq x y z
N LEU A 1 5.68 24.06 17.22
CA LEU A 1 6.98 24.69 16.81
C LEU A 1 6.86 26.22 16.94
N GLU A 2 7.93 26.96 17.27
CA GLU A 2 7.81 28.43 17.36
C GLU A 2 7.38 29.02 16.01
N GLY A 3 6.29 29.80 16.01
CA GLY A 3 5.71 30.38 14.80
C GLY A 3 4.89 29.43 13.91
N PHE A 4 4.73 28.15 14.25
CA PHE A 4 3.91 27.23 13.46
C PHE A 4 2.43 27.29 13.86
N PRO A 5 1.48 27.30 12.89
CA PRO A 5 0.06 27.43 13.21
C PRO A 5 -0.45 26.25 14.08
N PRO A 6 -1.04 26.51 15.26
CA PRO A 6 -1.47 25.46 16.18
C PRO A 6 -2.47 24.46 15.59
N GLU A 7 -3.41 24.94 14.77
CA GLU A 7 -4.44 24.10 14.15
C GLU A 7 -3.83 23.16 13.10
N LEU A 8 -2.86 23.66 12.34
CA LEU A 8 -2.13 22.85 11.38
C LEU A 8 -1.24 21.81 12.09
N GLU A 9 -0.67 22.18 13.24
CA GLU A 9 0.11 21.25 14.08
C GLU A 9 -0.75 20.05 14.49
N GLN A 10 -1.95 20.32 15.00
CA GLN A 10 -2.89 19.27 15.39
C GLN A 10 -3.34 18.42 14.21
N ALA A 11 -3.62 19.03 13.04
CA ALA A 11 -4.02 18.28 11.85
C ALA A 11 -2.91 17.33 11.37
N VAL A 12 -1.66 17.80 11.34
CA VAL A 12 -0.50 16.97 10.94
C VAL A 12 -0.24 15.88 11.97
N LEU A 13 -0.31 16.17 13.27
CA LEU A 13 -0.19 15.17 14.31
C LEU A 13 -1.29 14.10 14.20
N HIS A 14 -2.53 14.48 13.92
CA HIS A 14 -3.61 13.52 13.71
C HIS A 14 -3.35 12.64 12.48
N ILE A 15 -2.87 13.20 11.37
CA ILE A 15 -2.49 12.44 10.18
C ILE A 15 -1.44 11.38 10.55
N ILE A 16 -0.37 11.77 11.24
CA ILE A 16 0.72 10.87 11.63
C ILE A 16 0.20 9.79 12.60
N LEU A 17 -0.58 10.16 13.61
CA LEU A 17 -1.08 9.20 14.60
C LEU A 17 -2.16 8.27 14.05
N SER A 18 -2.87 8.65 12.99
CA SER A 18 -3.96 7.84 12.43
C SER A 18 -3.61 7.06 11.17
N HIS A 19 -2.38 7.18 10.65
CA HIS A 19 -2.03 6.64 9.32
C HIS A 19 -2.18 5.11 9.18
N HIS A 20 -2.16 4.34 10.27
CA HIS A 20 -2.45 2.90 10.23
C HIS A 20 -3.96 2.57 10.09
N GLY A 21 -4.83 3.57 10.19
CA GLY A 21 -6.24 3.49 9.79
C GLY A 21 -7.19 2.93 10.84
N SER A 22 -6.80 1.87 11.55
CA SER A 22 -7.63 1.25 12.58
C SER A 22 -6.82 0.88 13.82
N LEU A 23 -7.52 0.79 14.96
CA LEU A 23 -6.92 0.36 16.23
C LEU A 23 -6.35 -1.07 16.12
N GLU A 24 -7.04 -1.95 15.37
CA GLU A 24 -6.61 -3.34 15.14
C GLU A 24 -5.32 -3.43 14.32
N HIS A 25 -5.07 -2.46 13.44
CA HIS A 25 -3.83 -2.35 12.65
C HIS A 25 -2.73 -1.56 13.38
N GLY A 26 -2.91 -1.28 14.68
CA GLY A 26 -1.90 -0.61 15.51
C GLY A 26 -1.98 0.92 15.49
N SER A 27 -3.03 1.50 14.92
CA SER A 27 -3.24 2.96 14.97
C SER A 27 -3.66 3.39 16.38
N PRO A 28 -2.98 4.38 17.01
CA PRO A 28 -3.45 4.97 18.27
C PRO A 28 -4.85 5.59 18.19
N VAL A 29 -5.20 6.15 17.03
CA VAL A 29 -6.51 6.78 16.74
C VAL A 29 -6.91 6.47 15.30
N VAL A 30 -8.20 6.60 14.96
CA VAL A 30 -8.68 6.42 13.58
C VAL A 30 -8.60 7.73 12.77
N PRO A 31 -8.48 7.66 11.43
CA PRO A 31 -8.53 8.86 10.59
C PRO A 31 -9.89 9.57 10.74
N CYS A 32 -9.87 10.87 11.04
CA CYS A 32 -11.07 11.67 11.31
C CYS A 32 -11.15 12.93 10.43
N THR A 33 -10.18 13.13 9.55
CA THR A 33 -10.12 14.24 8.60
C THR A 33 -9.93 13.70 7.19
N ARG A 34 -10.28 14.49 6.17
CA ARG A 34 -10.16 14.08 4.77
C ARG A 34 -8.71 13.78 4.41
N GLU A 35 -7.81 14.61 4.91
CA GLU A 35 -6.36 14.51 4.72
C GLU A 35 -5.80 13.25 5.39
N ALA A 36 -6.21 12.95 6.62
CA ALA A 36 -5.80 11.74 7.33
C ALA A 36 -6.31 10.47 6.64
N THR A 37 -7.56 10.46 6.20
CA THR A 37 -8.12 9.34 5.43
C THR A 37 -7.36 9.13 4.13
N LEU A 38 -7.05 10.22 3.41
CA LEU A 38 -6.28 10.14 2.16
C LEU A 38 -4.88 9.57 2.40
N VAL A 39 -4.17 10.06 3.41
CA VAL A 39 -2.81 9.57 3.75
C VAL A 39 -2.85 8.09 4.13
N HIS A 40 -3.80 7.66 4.97
CA HIS A 40 -3.96 6.25 5.30
C HIS A 40 -4.19 5.37 4.05
N MET A 41 -5.05 5.82 3.13
CA MET A 41 -5.33 5.05 1.91
C MET A 41 -4.11 4.98 0.98
N ILE A 42 -3.33 6.06 0.86
CA ILE A 42 -2.10 6.09 0.07
C ILE A 42 -1.03 5.18 0.68
N ASP A 43 -0.85 5.22 2.00
CA ASP A 43 0.09 4.35 2.72
C ASP A 43 -0.24 2.86 2.51
N ASN A 44 -1.51 2.48 2.71
CA ASN A 44 -1.99 1.13 2.48
C ASN A 44 -1.83 0.69 1.02
N LEU A 45 -2.18 1.56 0.07
CA LEU A 45 -1.99 1.31 -1.36
C LEU A 45 -0.51 1.06 -1.68
N GLY A 46 0.41 1.87 -1.15
CA GLY A 46 1.84 1.69 -1.32
C GLY A 46 2.33 0.32 -0.84
N GLY A 47 1.87 -0.11 0.35
CA GLY A 47 2.17 -1.44 0.87
C GLY A 47 1.67 -2.57 -0.03
N ARG A 48 0.44 -2.44 -0.57
CA ARG A 48 -0.12 -3.40 -1.52
C ARG A 48 0.65 -3.45 -2.85
N LEU A 49 1.01 -2.30 -3.41
CA LEU A 49 1.82 -2.23 -4.63
C LEU A 49 3.21 -2.84 -4.41
N GLY A 50 3.83 -2.62 -3.25
CA GLY A 50 5.07 -3.32 -2.89
C GLY A 50 4.93 -4.84 -2.80
N SER A 51 3.75 -5.37 -2.44
CA SER A 51 3.45 -6.80 -2.59
C SER A 51 3.44 -7.23 -4.06
N PHE A 52 2.81 -6.48 -4.96
CA PHE A 52 2.85 -6.77 -6.39
C PHE A 52 4.29 -6.80 -6.94
N ASP A 53 5.09 -5.77 -6.64
CA ASP A 53 6.49 -5.67 -7.10
C ASP A 53 7.35 -6.86 -6.64
N ARG A 54 7.12 -7.32 -5.40
CA ARG A 54 7.81 -8.51 -4.87
C ARG A 54 7.34 -9.77 -5.58
N LEU A 55 6.04 -9.96 -5.73
CA LEU A 55 5.46 -11.15 -6.34
C LEU A 55 5.89 -11.28 -7.81
N GLU A 56 5.91 -10.17 -8.56
CA GLU A 56 6.32 -10.16 -9.96
C GLU A 56 7.72 -10.76 -10.18
N LYS A 57 8.64 -10.50 -9.24
CA LYS A 57 10.01 -11.03 -9.27
C LYS A 57 10.08 -12.51 -8.89
N LEU A 58 9.07 -13.02 -8.19
CA LEU A 58 9.02 -14.39 -7.70
C LEU A 58 8.20 -15.33 -8.59
N VAL A 59 7.39 -14.78 -9.51
CA VAL A 59 6.63 -15.60 -10.47
C VAL A 59 7.61 -16.34 -11.40
N PRO A 60 7.52 -17.68 -11.50
CA PRO A 60 8.35 -18.46 -12.42
C PRO A 60 8.20 -18.03 -13.89
N ALA A 61 9.20 -18.32 -14.70
CA ALA A 61 9.07 -18.20 -16.16
C ALA A 61 7.97 -19.16 -16.67
N GLY A 62 7.15 -18.72 -17.62
CA GLY A 62 5.98 -19.45 -18.11
C GLY A 62 4.71 -19.27 -17.28
N GLU A 63 4.79 -18.67 -16.10
CA GLU A 63 3.64 -18.46 -15.21
C GLU A 63 3.20 -16.99 -15.20
N GLN A 64 1.88 -16.76 -15.08
CA GLN A 64 1.29 -15.42 -15.00
C GLN A 64 0.65 -15.10 -13.64
N TRP A 65 0.34 -16.12 -12.85
CA TRP A 65 -0.25 -15.96 -11.53
C TRP A 65 0.81 -16.20 -10.46
N SER A 66 0.87 -15.32 -9.46
CA SER A 66 1.70 -15.56 -8.29
C SER A 66 1.03 -16.56 -7.33
N ALA A 67 1.84 -17.09 -6.41
CA ALA A 67 1.32 -17.70 -5.19
C ALA A 67 0.50 -16.68 -4.35
N TYR A 68 -0.23 -17.19 -3.38
CA TYR A 68 -1.04 -16.39 -2.45
C TYR A 68 -0.18 -15.41 -1.63
N ASP A 69 -0.59 -14.14 -1.58
CA ASP A 69 -0.01 -13.12 -0.72
C ASP A 69 -1.02 -12.65 0.33
N LYS A 70 -0.59 -12.64 1.60
CA LYS A 70 -1.45 -12.26 2.72
C LYS A 70 -1.89 -10.79 2.66
N ALA A 71 -1.05 -9.88 2.19
CA ALA A 71 -1.39 -8.45 2.15
C ALA A 71 -2.41 -8.14 1.03
N LEU A 72 -2.36 -8.90 -0.07
CA LEU A 72 -3.35 -8.82 -1.14
C LEU A 72 -4.63 -9.61 -0.85
N GLY A 73 -4.53 -10.66 -0.02
CA GLY A 73 -5.63 -11.59 0.25
C GLY A 73 -5.87 -12.59 -0.89
N GLY A 74 -4.89 -12.77 -1.78
CA GLY A 74 -4.99 -13.56 -3.00
C GLY A 74 -3.69 -13.58 -3.79
N GLY A 75 -3.73 -14.14 -5.00
CA GLY A 75 -2.62 -14.08 -5.96
C GLY A 75 -2.69 -12.82 -6.83
N ALA A 76 -1.54 -12.40 -7.36
CA ALA A 76 -1.42 -11.35 -8.36
C ALA A 76 -1.31 -11.95 -9.77
N TYR A 77 -1.88 -11.26 -10.76
CA TYR A 77 -1.78 -11.63 -12.18
C TYR A 77 -0.91 -10.64 -12.94
N PHE A 78 0.02 -11.14 -13.76
CA PHE A 78 0.96 -10.34 -14.55
C PHE A 78 0.80 -10.64 -16.05
N ALA A 79 0.03 -9.80 -16.74
CA ALA A 79 -0.32 -10.02 -18.15
C ALA A 79 0.89 -9.95 -19.09
N MET A 80 1.78 -8.97 -18.90
CA MET A 80 2.87 -8.64 -19.84
C MET A 80 4.03 -9.64 -19.82
N ARG A 81 4.08 -10.58 -18.86
CA ARG A 81 5.11 -11.64 -18.81
C ARG A 81 4.91 -12.71 -19.89
N ALA A 82 3.68 -12.92 -20.38
CA ALA A 82 3.43 -13.93 -21.41
C ALA A 82 3.72 -13.43 -22.84
N GLU A 83 3.82 -12.12 -23.05
CA GLU A 83 4.15 -11.53 -24.36
C GLU A 83 5.66 -11.60 -24.63
N SER A 84 6.47 -11.27 -23.63
CA SER A 84 7.94 -11.31 -23.72
C SER A 84 8.49 -12.72 -23.93
N GLU A 85 7.84 -13.77 -23.41
CA GLU A 85 8.24 -15.16 -23.67
C GLU A 85 7.78 -15.67 -25.05
N ARG A 86 6.67 -15.14 -25.61
CA ARG A 86 6.21 -15.46 -26.97
C ARG A 86 7.07 -14.81 -28.04
N GLU A 87 7.59 -13.62 -27.77
CA GLU A 87 8.50 -12.91 -28.69
C GLU A 87 9.93 -13.48 -28.68
N ALA A 88 10.32 -14.16 -27.60
CA ALA A 88 11.64 -14.76 -27.45
C ALA A 88 11.74 -16.22 -27.95
N ALA A 89 10.62 -16.84 -28.35
CA ALA A 89 10.53 -18.22 -28.84
C ALA A 89 10.34 -18.27 -30.37
#